data_AF-A0A971R8I5-F1
#
_entry.id   AF-A0A971R8I5-F1
#
_cell.length_a   1.000
_cell.length_b   1.000
_cell.length_c   1.000
_cell.angle_alpha   90.00
_cell.angle_beta   90.00
_cell.angle_gamma   90.00
#
_symmetry.space_group_name_H-M   'P 1'
#
loop_
_entity.id
_entity.type
_entity.pdbx_description
1 polymer ?
#
loop_
_entity_poly.entity_id
_entity_poly.type
_entity_poly.pdbx_seq_one_letter_code
_entity_poly.pdbx_strand_id
1 'polypeptide(L)'
;DTHWGLRLKAIGLNSAAAARMGINTHREMIVAFVVCGLMAGIAGSLQTTAVYFRLIPQVSGGYGYLSQLVVLLSGLRAVAVPLIVFFFGAVQVGSPRLELRMQLDSSLGGILQASMVLFFFLIKGWRQRLADRKERNA
;
A
#
# COMPACT_ATOMS: atom_id res chain seq x y z
N ASP A 1 -4.87 19.39 -3.30
CA ASP A 1 -3.82 18.78 -4.14
C ASP A 1 -2.80 19.84 -4.56
N THR A 2 -1.52 19.47 -4.68
CA THR A 2 -0.48 20.35 -5.23
C THR A 2 -0.55 20.36 -6.76
N HIS A 3 -0.05 21.43 -7.40
CA HIS A 3 -0.01 21.54 -8.88
C HIS A 3 0.65 20.32 -9.55
N TRP A 4 1.69 19.77 -8.93
CA TRP A 4 2.38 18.58 -9.42
C TRP A 4 1.50 17.32 -9.33
N GLY A 5 0.77 17.15 -8.22
CA GLY A 5 -0.17 16.02 -8.05
C GLY A 5 -1.33 16.06 -9.04
N LEU A 6 -1.84 17.25 -9.38
CA LEU A 6 -2.90 17.40 -10.40
C LEU A 6 -2.41 17.02 -11.80
N ARG A 7 -1.17 17.39 -12.16
CA ARG A 7 -0.54 16.98 -13.43
C ARG A 7 -0.40 15.46 -13.53
N LEU A 8 0.08 14.82 -12.46
CA LEU A 8 0.17 13.36 -12.36
C LEU A 8 -1.18 12.67 -12.48
N LYS A 9 -2.22 13.20 -11.81
CA LYS A 9 -3.57 12.68 -11.91
C LYS A 9 -4.14 12.82 -13.33
N ALA A 10 -3.87 13.95 -14.01
CA ALA A 10 -4.27 14.16 -15.40
C ALA A 10 -3.57 13.18 -16.36
N ILE A 11 -2.26 12.95 -16.18
CA ILE A 11 -1.50 11.96 -16.95
C ILE A 11 -2.07 10.55 -16.74
N GLY A 12 -2.42 10.20 -15.50
CA GLY A 12 -3.00 8.89 -15.16
C GLY A 12 -4.41 8.66 -15.73
N LEU A 13 -5.18 9.73 -15.98
CA LEU A 13 -6.48 9.64 -16.64
C LEU A 13 -6.35 9.49 -18.16
N ASN A 14 -5.51 10.32 -18.79
CA ASN A 14 -5.23 10.23 -20.22
C ASN A 14 -3.92 10.93 -20.58
N SER A 15 -2.89 10.14 -20.89
CA SER A 15 -1.56 10.63 -21.26
C SER A 15 -1.54 11.44 -22.57
N ALA A 16 -2.39 11.10 -23.53
CA ALA A 16 -2.49 11.80 -24.82
C ALA A 16 -3.17 13.16 -24.67
N ALA A 17 -4.20 13.26 -23.82
CA ALA A 17 -4.85 14.54 -23.51
C ALA A 17 -3.93 15.46 -22.72
N ALA A 18 -3.18 14.92 -21.75
CA ALA A 18 -2.21 15.69 -20.97
C ALA A 18 -1.10 16.28 -21.85
N ALA A 19 -0.59 15.51 -22.82
CA ALA A 19 0.40 15.98 -23.79
C ALA A 19 -0.11 17.15 -24.65
N ARG A 20 -1.39 17.09 -25.06
CA ARG A 20 -2.05 18.17 -25.82
C ARG A 20 -2.29 19.44 -25.00
N MET A 21 -2.40 19.33 -23.67
CA MET A 21 -2.50 20.46 -22.75
C MET A 21 -1.14 21.09 -22.39
N GLY A 22 -0.06 20.70 -23.08
CA GLY A 22 1.29 21.25 -22.85
C GLY A 22 2.02 20.64 -21.65
N ILE A 23 1.50 19.55 -21.06
CA ILE A 23 2.21 18.81 -20.02
C ILE A 23 3.19 17.85 -20.68
N ASN A 24 4.49 17.97 -20.39
CA ASN A 24 5.47 17.01 -20.88
C ASN A 24 5.37 15.69 -20.11
N THR A 25 4.51 14.79 -20.59
CA THR A 25 4.21 13.49 -19.98
C THR A 25 5.47 12.67 -19.70
N HIS A 26 6.43 12.66 -20.62
CA HIS A 26 7.66 11.87 -20.50
C HIS A 26 8.52 12.35 -19.33
N ARG A 27 8.70 13.67 -19.20
CA ARG A 27 9.49 14.27 -18.11
C ARG A 27 8.83 14.04 -16.76
N GLU A 28 7.53 14.29 -16.65
CA GLU A 28 6.79 14.11 -15.39
C GLU A 28 6.77 12.64 -14.95
N MET A 29 6.68 11.71 -15.90
CA MET A 29 6.75 10.27 -15.63
C MET A 29 8.14 9.87 -15.10
N ILE A 30 9.24 10.31 -15.72
CA ILE A 30 10.60 10.04 -15.23
C ILE A 30 10.78 10.59 -13.81
N VAL A 31 10.35 11.83 -13.56
CA VAL A 31 10.45 12.43 -12.22
C VAL A 31 9.68 11.61 -11.19
N ALA A 32 8.47 11.16 -11.52
CA ALA A 32 7.70 10.30 -10.64
C ALA A 32 8.40 8.95 -10.37
N PHE A 33 8.97 8.31 -11.39
CA PHE A 33 9.74 7.07 -11.24
C PHE A 33 10.97 7.26 -10.35
N VAL A 34 11.72 8.34 -10.54
CA VAL A 34 12.90 8.65 -9.71
C VAL A 34 12.51 8.88 -8.25
N VAL A 35 11.45 9.64 -8.00
CA VAL A 35 10.96 9.91 -6.65
C VAL A 35 10.50 8.62 -5.96
N CYS A 36 9.70 7.79 -6.65
CA CYS A 36 9.24 6.50 -6.13
C CYS A 36 10.42 5.55 -5.88
N GLY A 37 11.37 5.46 -6.81
CA GLY A 37 12.56 4.61 -6.68
C GLY A 37 13.45 5.02 -5.51
N LEU A 38 13.65 6.33 -5.32
CA LEU A 38 14.41 6.86 -4.19
C LEU A 38 13.73 6.53 -2.86
N MET A 39 12.41 6.71 -2.75
CA MET A 39 11.66 6.34 -1.54
C MET A 39 11.73 4.84 -1.24
N ALA A 40 11.55 3.99 -2.27
CA ALA A 40 11.64 2.54 -2.14
C ALA A 40 13.05 2.09 -1.75
N GLY A 41 14.09 2.71 -2.31
CA GLY A 41 15.48 2.45 -1.98
C GLY A 41 15.82 2.83 -0.53
N ILE A 42 15.38 3.99 -0.06
CA ILE A 42 15.56 4.41 1.33
C ILE A 42 14.85 3.42 2.27
N ALA A 43 13.59 3.07 1.99
CA ALA A 43 12.84 2.12 2.80
C ALA A 43 13.53 0.74 2.87
N GLY A 44 14.01 0.22 1.74
CA GLY A 44 14.74 -1.05 1.69
C GLY A 44 16.07 -1.01 2.43
N SER A 45 16.85 0.07 2.26
CA SER A 45 18.15 0.24 2.93
C SER A 45 18.03 0.34 4.45
N LEU A 46 17.01 1.07 4.94
CA LEU A 46 16.65 1.13 6.36
C LEU A 46 16.26 -0.24 6.88
N GLN A 47 15.47 -1.01 6.13
CA GLN A 47 15.05 -2.34 6.55
C GLN A 47 16.23 -3.32 6.68
N THR A 48 17.15 -3.32 5.71
CA THR A 48 18.33 -4.19 5.74
C THR A 48 19.29 -3.81 6.86
N THR A 49 19.52 -2.51 7.08
CA THR A 49 20.49 -2.01 8.06
C THR A 49 19.95 -2.08 9.49
N ALA A 50 18.67 -1.79 9.71
CA ALA A 50 18.10 -1.65 11.06
C ALA A 50 17.67 -2.97 11.70
N VAL A 51 17.23 -3.97 10.92
CA VAL A 51 16.54 -5.14 11.49
C VAL A 51 17.42 -6.38 11.51
N TYR A 52 18.20 -6.63 10.45
CA TYR A 52 18.81 -7.95 10.27
C TYR A 52 20.34 -7.98 10.35
N PHE A 53 21.04 -6.84 10.24
CA PHE A 53 22.52 -6.74 10.19
C PHE A 53 23.21 -7.72 9.21
N ARG A 54 22.43 -8.39 8.35
CA ARG A 54 22.80 -9.42 7.37
C ARG A 54 21.73 -9.44 6.29
N LEU A 55 22.12 -9.67 5.03
CA LEU A 55 21.17 -9.93 3.95
C LEU A 55 20.60 -11.34 4.15
N ILE A 56 19.39 -11.41 4.69
CA ILE A 56 18.64 -12.66 4.77
C ILE A 56 17.79 -12.78 3.50
N PRO A 57 17.75 -13.94 2.81
CA PRO A 57 16.75 -14.16 1.76
C PRO A 57 15.36 -13.84 2.34
N GLN A 58 14.57 -13.02 1.64
CA GLN A 58 13.25 -12.50 2.05
C GLN A 58 13.21 -11.18 2.87
N VAL A 59 14.18 -10.27 2.71
CA VAL A 59 14.13 -8.91 3.31
C VAL A 59 12.78 -8.22 3.13
N SER A 60 12.16 -8.35 1.96
CA SER A 60 10.87 -7.70 1.67
C SER A 60 9.67 -8.35 2.36
N GLY A 61 9.73 -9.62 2.77
CA GLY A 61 8.72 -10.30 3.60
C GLY A 61 7.24 -10.19 3.15
N GLY A 62 6.94 -9.74 1.92
CA GLY A 62 5.58 -9.42 1.47
C GLY A 62 5.09 -7.99 1.75
N TYR A 63 5.91 -7.10 2.33
CA TYR A 63 5.52 -5.72 2.66
C TYR A 63 5.03 -4.91 1.44
N GLY A 64 5.59 -5.15 0.25
CA GLY A 64 5.12 -4.52 -0.98
C GLY A 64 3.69 -4.92 -1.37
N TYR A 65 3.35 -6.21 -1.23
CA TYR A 65 2.01 -6.73 -1.52
C TYR A 65 0.97 -6.19 -0.52
N LEU A 66 1.33 -6.14 0.76
CA LEU A 66 0.50 -5.54 1.80
C LEU A 66 0.29 -4.04 1.56
N SER A 67 1.34 -3.34 1.13
CA SER A 67 1.26 -1.91 0.83
C SER A 67 0.32 -1.64 -0.35
N GLN A 68 0.37 -2.46 -1.40
CA GLN A 68 -0.56 -2.36 -2.54
C GLN A 68 -2.02 -2.54 -2.10
N LEU A 69 -2.27 -3.53 -1.23
CA LEU A 69 -3.60 -3.75 -0.64
C LEU A 69 -4.07 -2.52 0.15
N VAL A 70 -3.20 -1.96 0.99
CA VAL A 70 -3.52 -0.78 1.83
C VAL A 70 -3.79 0.47 0.97
N VAL A 71 -3.04 0.68 -0.12
CA VAL A 71 -3.29 1.80 -1.05
C VAL A 71 -4.65 1.66 -1.73
N LEU A 72 -4.98 0.45 -2.22
CA LEU A 72 -6.28 0.17 -2.80
C LEU A 72 -7.39 0.39 -1.77
N LEU A 73 -7.15 -0.04 -0.53
CA LEU A 73 -8.06 0.13 0.58
C LEU A 73 -8.34 1.61 0.89
N SER A 74 -7.31 2.44 0.90
CA SER A 74 -7.41 3.89 1.11
C SER A 74 -8.24 4.61 0.02
N GLY A 75 -8.62 3.92 -1.05
CA GLY A 75 -9.37 4.51 -2.16
C GLY A 75 -8.56 5.58 -2.89
N LEU A 76 -7.24 5.38 -3.00
CA LEU A 76 -6.28 6.33 -3.57
C LEU A 76 -6.24 7.70 -2.85
N ARG A 77 -6.82 7.81 -1.65
CA ARG A 77 -6.73 9.02 -0.81
C ARG A 77 -5.47 8.95 0.03
N ALA A 78 -4.48 9.80 -0.26
CA ALA A 78 -3.21 9.82 0.46
C ALA A 78 -3.35 10.05 1.98
N VAL A 79 -4.35 10.83 2.40
CA VAL A 79 -4.58 11.18 3.82
C VAL A 79 -4.98 9.98 4.67
N ALA A 80 -5.66 8.98 4.10
CA ALA A 80 -6.10 7.79 4.84
C ALA A 80 -5.02 6.69 4.92
N VAL A 81 -3.98 6.76 4.08
CA VAL A 81 -2.89 5.76 4.02
C VAL A 81 -2.15 5.60 5.36
N PRO A 82 -1.65 6.66 6.03
CA PRO A 82 -0.82 6.48 7.22
C PRO A 82 -1.58 5.80 8.38
N LEU A 83 -2.87 6.11 8.57
CA LEU A 83 -3.69 5.49 9.61
C LEU A 83 -3.86 3.98 9.37
N ILE A 84 -4.11 3.59 8.12
CA ILE A 84 -4.34 2.19 7.75
C ILE A 84 -3.01 1.40 7.81
N VAL A 85 -1.92 1.96 7.27
CA VAL A 85 -0.58 1.34 7.32
C VAL A 85 -0.14 1.15 8.76
N PHE A 86 -0.36 2.12 9.64
CA PHE A 86 -0.02 2.00 11.06
C PHE A 86 -0.75 0.84 11.74
N PHE A 87 -2.06 0.72 11.51
CA PHE A 87 -2.86 -0.39 12.05
C PHE A 87 -2.37 -1.76 11.56
N PHE A 88 -2.17 -1.91 10.25
CA PHE A 88 -1.66 -3.16 9.67
C PHE A 88 -0.23 -3.47 10.13
N GLY A 89 0.63 -2.47 10.28
CA GLY A 89 1.98 -2.63 10.82
C GLY A 89 1.98 -3.08 12.29
N ALA A 90 1.12 -2.50 13.12
CA ALA A 90 0.96 -2.89 14.52
C ALA A 90 0.54 -4.37 14.66
N VAL A 91 -0.40 -4.81 13.81
CA VAL A 91 -0.83 -6.20 13.73
C VAL A 91 0.31 -7.10 13.25
N GLN A 92 1.00 -6.72 12.17
CA GLN A 92 2.10 -7.49 11.58
C GLN A 92 3.23 -7.77 12.59
N VAL A 93 3.54 -6.79 13.45
CA VAL A 93 4.58 -6.92 14.49
C VAL A 93 4.03 -7.61 15.74
N GLY A 94 2.72 -7.53 15.99
CA GLY A 94 2.04 -8.13 17.13
C GLY A 94 1.85 -9.64 17.01
N SER A 95 1.47 -10.15 15.83
CA SER A 95 1.16 -11.58 15.64
C SER A 95 2.34 -12.53 15.89
N PRO A 96 3.56 -12.29 15.36
CA PRO A 96 4.70 -13.19 15.58
C PRO A 96 5.16 -13.24 17.04
N ARG A 97 5.00 -12.14 17.79
CA ARG A 97 5.34 -12.08 19.23
C ARG A 97 4.40 -12.93 20.07
N LEU A 98 3.14 -13.07 19.65
CA LEU A 98 2.15 -13.91 20.31
C LEU A 98 2.42 -15.40 20.03
N GLU A 99 2.88 -15.73 18.82
CA GLU A 99 3.24 -17.09 18.40
C GLU A 99 4.47 -17.61 19.13
N LEU A 100 5.48 -16.76 19.32
CA LEU A 100 6.67 -17.08 20.11
C LEU A 100 6.37 -17.36 21.59
N ARG A 101 5.34 -16.70 22.16
CA ARG A 101 4.92 -16.95 23.56
C ARG A 101 4.08 -18.21 23.74
N MET A 102 3.39 -18.65 22.70
CA MET A 102 2.46 -19.79 22.73
C MET A 102 3.04 -21.08 22.14
N GLN A 103 4.31 -21.11 21.72
CA GLN A 103 4.97 -22.27 21.07
C GLN A 103 4.18 -22.82 19.86
N LEU A 104 3.57 -21.92 19.09
CA LEU A 104 2.75 -22.28 17.93
C LEU A 104 3.59 -22.25 16.64
N ASP A 105 3.32 -23.21 15.75
CA ASP A 105 4.02 -23.37 14.47
C ASP A 105 3.90 -22.09 13.62
N SER A 106 4.99 -21.69 12.94
CA SER A 106 5.11 -20.43 12.17
C SER A 106 4.07 -20.27 11.05
N SER A 107 3.38 -21.36 10.71
CA SER A 107 2.28 -21.39 9.74
C SER A 107 1.05 -20.59 10.21
N LEU A 108 0.82 -20.44 11.52
CA LEU A 108 -0.34 -19.73 12.05
C LEU A 108 -0.29 -18.23 11.80
N GLY A 109 0.90 -17.65 11.67
CA GLY A 109 1.07 -16.20 11.51
C GLY A 109 0.65 -15.74 10.13
N GLY A 110 1.03 -16.56 9.13
CA GLY A 110 0.58 -16.40 7.76
C GLY A 110 -0.94 -16.55 7.64
N ILE A 111 -1.55 -17.50 8.35
CA ILE A 111 -3.01 -17.74 8.31
C ILE A 111 -3.78 -16.61 9.00
N LEU A 112 -3.32 -16.11 10.15
CA LEU A 112 -3.93 -14.97 10.83
C LEU A 112 -3.83 -13.70 9.99
N GLN A 113 -2.69 -13.46 9.36
CA GLN A 113 -2.52 -12.33 8.46
C GLN A 113 -3.42 -12.45 7.22
N ALA A 114 -3.48 -13.62 6.59
CA ALA A 114 -4.33 -13.88 5.44
C ALA A 114 -5.82 -13.74 5.78
N SER A 115 -6.25 -14.22 6.95
CA SER A 115 -7.63 -14.11 7.42
C SER A 115 -8.01 -12.67 7.78
N MET A 116 -7.10 -11.89 8.38
CA MET A 116 -7.32 -10.45 8.62
C MET A 116 -7.44 -9.68 7.31
N VAL A 117 -6.57 -9.94 6.33
CA VAL A 117 -6.66 -9.35 4.99
C VAL A 117 -7.99 -9.71 4.32
N LEU A 118 -8.38 -10.98 4.37
CA LEU A 118 -9.63 -11.47 3.79
C LEU A 118 -10.85 -10.84 4.46
N PHE A 119 -10.88 -10.81 5.79
CA PHE A 119 -11.95 -10.19 6.57
C PHE A 119 -12.06 -8.69 6.29
N PHE A 120 -10.92 -8.01 6.18
CA PHE A 120 -10.89 -6.61 5.77
C PHE A 120 -11.50 -6.42 4.38
N PHE A 121 -11.08 -7.23 3.40
CA PHE A 121 -11.60 -7.15 2.03
C PHE A 121 -13.10 -7.43 1.97
N LEU A 122 -13.58 -8.39 2.77
CA LEU A 122 -14.99 -8.71 2.90
C LEU A 122 -15.78 -7.52 3.47
N ILE A 123 -15.31 -6.90 4.55
CA ILE A 123 -15.94 -5.70 5.14
C ILE A 123 -15.96 -4.54 4.14
N LYS A 124 -14.85 -4.27 3.46
CA LYS A 124 -14.76 -3.18 2.49
C LYS A 124 -15.69 -3.42 1.30
N GLY A 125 -15.70 -4.64 0.77
CA GLY A 125 -16.59 -5.06 -0.32
C GLY A 125 -18.07 -4.98 0.07
N TRP A 126 -18.40 -5.34 1.31
CA TRP A 126 -19.75 -5.16 1.85
C TRP A 126 -20.13 -3.68 1.96
N ARG A 127 -19.22 -2.83 2.45
CA ARG A 127 -19.44 -1.38 2.52
C ARG A 127 -19.60 -0.72 1.16
N GLN A 128 -18.80 -1.13 0.16
CA GLN A 128 -18.93 -0.63 -1.21
C GLN A 128 -20.24 -1.07 -1.84
N ARG A 129 -20.65 -2.34 -1.67
CA ARG A 129 -21.97 -2.80 -2.13
C ARG A 129 -23.14 -2.09 -1.46
N LEU A 130 -23.00 -1.70 -0.20
CA LEU A 130 -24.00 -0.91 0.52
C LEU A 130 -24.04 0.55 0.02
N ALA A 131 -22.89 1.12 -0.36
CA ALA A 131 -22.81 2.45 -0.95
C ALA A 131 -23.40 2.47 -2.38
N ASP A 132 -23.05 1.50 -3.23
CA ASP A 132 -23.57 1.37 -4.61
C ASP A 132 -25.09 1.10 -4.63
N ARG A 133 -25.63 0.44 -3.59
CA ARG A 133 -27.09 0.28 -3.43
C ARG A 133 -27.79 1.58 -3.09
N LYS A 134 -27.10 2.54 -2.48
CA LYS A 134 -27.66 3.84 -2.10
C LYS A 134 -27.72 4.80 -3.30
N GLU A 135 -26.74 4.72 -4.21
CA GLU A 135 -26.75 5.50 -5.46
C GLU A 135 -27.76 4.98 -6.50
N ARG A 136 -28.10 3.68 -6.50
CA ARG A 136 -29.09 3.10 -7.43
C ARG A 136 -30.54 3.29 -6.99
N ASN A 137 -30.77 3.71 -5.74
CA ASN A 137 -32.10 3.94 -5.16
C ASN A 137 -32.42 5.44 -4.96
N ALA A 138 -31.58 6.34 -5.49
CA ALA A 138 -31.80 7.78 -5.57
C ALA A 138 -32.01 8.18 -7.03
#